data_AF-A0A2G9TC17-F1
#
_entry.id   AF-A0A2G9TC17-F1
#
_cell.length_a   1.000
_cell.length_b   1.000
_cell.length_c   1.000
_cell.angle_alpha   90.00
_cell.angle_beta   90.00
_cell.angle_gamma   90.00
#
_symmetry.space_group_name_H-M   'P 1'
#
loop_
_entity.id
_entity.type
_entity.pdbx_description
1 polymer ?
#
loop_
_entity_poly.entity_id
_entity_poly.type
_entity_poly.pdbx_seq_one_letter_code
_entity_poly.pdbx_strand_id
1 'polypeptide(L)'
;VTTSLEAALTDFFNVFPERITNRLYLAGEGYGSVFVTRIAFLLLQKLSISKSNANLQGLIIENGMLSAQTEFNSILPIAYTHAFAGKDQWDDLRSSCCPAQSTLSCDFYNSPEPICQNKSRAAVSGWIDQTVFSYDMYQDCYRNVHRLKRVSNAMGLE
;
A
#
# COMPACT_ATOMS: atom_id res chain seq x y z
N VAL A 1 13.74 0.67 -11.92
CA VAL A 1 13.98 1.07 -10.51
C VAL A 1 14.49 -0.10 -9.68
N THR A 2 13.71 -1.17 -9.48
CA THR A 2 14.13 -2.23 -8.54
C THR A 2 15.43 -2.95 -8.90
N THR A 3 15.66 -3.28 -10.17
CA THR A 3 16.94 -3.86 -10.63
C THR A 3 18.11 -2.91 -10.37
N SER A 4 17.91 -1.60 -10.52
CA SER A 4 18.92 -0.59 -10.25
C SER A 4 19.24 -0.49 -8.74
N LEU A 5 18.23 -0.60 -7.88
CA LEU A 5 18.42 -0.61 -6.42
C LEU A 5 19.13 -1.88 -5.95
N GLU A 6 18.81 -3.03 -6.55
CA GLU A 6 19.49 -4.29 -6.27
C GLU A 6 20.96 -4.26 -6.75
N ALA A 7 21.22 -3.69 -7.93
CA ALA A 7 22.58 -3.47 -8.42
C ALA A 7 23.38 -2.52 -7.51
N ALA A 8 22.75 -1.44 -7.03
CA ALA A 8 23.37 -0.53 -6.07
C ALA A 8 23.72 -1.22 -4.74
N LEU A 9 22.88 -2.15 -4.27
CA LEU A 9 23.20 -2.96 -3.09
C LEU A 9 24.38 -3.92 -3.34
N THR A 10 24.45 -4.52 -4.54
CA THR A 10 25.60 -5.34 -4.93
C THR A 10 26.88 -4.49 -4.95
N ASP A 11 26.81 -3.29 -5.54
CA ASP A 11 27.96 -2.38 -5.63
C ASP A 11 28.39 -1.86 -4.26
N PHE A 12 27.44 -1.60 -3.35
CA PHE A 12 27.74 -1.26 -1.95
C PHE A 12 28.63 -2.32 -1.29
N PHE A 13 28.37 -3.61 -1.50
CA PHE A 13 29.22 -4.67 -0.95
C PHE A 13 30.55 -4.84 -1.68
N ASN A 14 30.66 -4.43 -2.95
CA ASN A 14 31.95 -4.38 -3.64
C ASN A 14 32.84 -3.27 -3.07
N VAL A 15 32.25 -2.12 -2.74
CA VAL A 15 32.96 -0.98 -2.13
C VAL A 15 33.28 -1.23 -0.65
N PHE A 16 32.37 -1.89 0.07
CA PHE A 16 32.52 -2.19 1.51
C PHE A 16 32.49 -3.70 1.77
N PRO A 17 33.52 -4.46 1.33
CA PRO A 17 33.55 -5.91 1.44
C PRO A 17 33.53 -6.39 2.88
N GLU A 18 34.03 -5.61 3.84
CA GLU A 18 33.98 -5.92 5.27
C GLU A 18 32.55 -5.93 5.84
N ARG A 19 31.57 -5.40 5.10
CA ARG A 19 30.17 -5.37 5.49
C ARG A 19 29.38 -6.58 5.00
N ILE A 20 29.91 -7.41 4.11
CA ILE A 20 29.17 -8.54 3.50
C ILE A 20 28.67 -9.56 4.54
N THR A 21 29.43 -9.74 5.63
CA THR A 21 29.10 -10.70 6.71
C THR A 21 28.12 -10.11 7.72
N ASN A 22 27.89 -8.80 7.72
CA ASN A 22 26.95 -8.17 8.63
C ASN A 22 25.53 -8.60 8.32
N ARG A 23 24.72 -8.68 9.38
CA ARG A 23 23.28 -8.90 9.26
C ARG A 23 22.65 -7.77 8.43
N LEU A 24 22.11 -8.11 7.28
CA LEU A 24 21.42 -7.19 6.38
C LEU A 24 19.92 -7.23 6.66
N TYR A 25 19.33 -6.06 6.89
CA TYR A 25 17.89 -5.85 6.95
C TYR A 25 17.50 -4.84 5.88
N LEU A 26 16.43 -5.12 5.13
CA LEU A 26 15.90 -4.20 4.14
C LEU A 26 14.62 -3.56 4.67
N ALA A 27 14.57 -2.23 4.71
CA ALA A 27 13.44 -1.49 5.27
C ALA A 27 12.80 -0.59 4.20
N GLY A 28 11.47 -0.57 4.13
CA GLY A 28 10.71 0.23 3.17
C GLY A 28 9.43 0.80 3.77
N GLU A 29 9.08 2.02 3.35
CA GLU A 29 7.87 2.73 3.74
C GLU A 29 6.99 2.99 2.52
N GLY A 30 5.67 2.90 2.66
CA GLY A 30 4.72 3.23 1.59
C GLY A 30 4.96 2.38 0.34
N TYR A 31 5.19 3.02 -0.81
CA TYR A 31 5.53 2.31 -2.06
C TYR A 31 6.96 1.73 -2.05
N GLY A 32 7.84 2.20 -1.15
CA GLY A 32 9.15 1.62 -0.91
C GLY A 32 9.09 0.14 -0.53
N SER A 33 7.97 -0.29 0.06
CA SER A 33 7.66 -1.68 0.39
C SER A 33 7.61 -2.60 -0.83
N VAL A 34 7.14 -2.10 -1.98
CA VAL A 34 7.17 -2.83 -3.25
C VAL A 34 8.62 -3.06 -3.69
N PHE A 35 9.47 -2.04 -3.56
CA PHE A 35 10.89 -2.15 -3.92
C PHE A 35 11.62 -3.11 -3.00
N VAL A 36 11.48 -2.95 -1.69
CA VAL A 36 12.18 -3.76 -0.68
C VAL A 36 11.79 -5.24 -0.77
N THR A 37 10.50 -5.54 -0.91
CA THR A 37 10.03 -6.92 -1.08
C THR A 37 10.60 -7.55 -2.36
N ARG A 38 10.64 -6.78 -3.46
CA ARG A 38 11.17 -7.28 -4.73
C ARG A 38 12.71 -7.41 -4.71
N ILE A 39 13.44 -6.52 -4.05
CA ILE A 39 14.90 -6.64 -3.85
C ILE A 39 15.20 -7.89 -3.02
N ALA A 40 14.48 -8.11 -1.93
CA ALA A 40 14.65 -9.28 -1.09
C ALA A 40 14.42 -10.58 -1.87
N PHE A 41 13.37 -10.63 -2.69
CA PHE A 41 13.10 -11.76 -3.57
C PHE A 41 14.25 -12.03 -4.55
N LEU A 42 14.76 -10.99 -5.22
CA LEU A 42 15.90 -11.13 -6.14
C LEU A 42 17.17 -11.57 -5.41
N LEU A 43 17.41 -11.04 -4.21
CA LEU A 43 18.56 -11.41 -3.39
C LEU A 43 18.50 -12.88 -2.96
N LEU A 44 17.32 -13.36 -2.52
CA LEU A 44 17.08 -14.77 -2.20
C LEU A 44 17.32 -15.68 -3.41
N GLN A 45 16.87 -15.28 -4.59
CA GLN A 45 17.17 -16.03 -5.83
C GLN A 45 18.67 -16.09 -6.09
N LYS A 46 19.41 -14.99 -5.94
CA LYS A 46 20.88 -14.99 -6.11
C LYS A 46 21.59 -15.84 -5.05
N LEU A 47 21.13 -15.80 -3.80
CA LEU A 47 21.65 -16.63 -2.71
C LEU A 47 21.49 -18.12 -3.01
N SER A 48 20.34 -18.54 -3.56
CA SER A 48 20.09 -19.96 -3.90
C SER A 48 21.00 -20.54 -4.98
N ILE A 49 21.66 -19.69 -5.77
CA ILE A 49 22.59 -20.08 -6.83
C ILE A 49 24.01 -19.55 -6.59
N SER A 50 24.33 -19.19 -5.34
CA SER A 50 25.65 -18.69 -4.91
C SER A 50 26.15 -17.48 -5.69
N LYS A 51 25.24 -16.63 -6.20
CA LYS A 51 25.55 -15.36 -6.90
C LYS A 51 25.51 -14.14 -5.97
N SER A 52 25.30 -14.35 -4.67
CA SER A 52 25.40 -13.33 -3.62
C SER A 52 25.88 -13.99 -2.34
N ASN A 53 26.60 -13.23 -1.51
CA ASN A 53 27.03 -13.64 -0.17
C ASN A 53 26.39 -12.77 0.94
N ALA A 54 25.41 -11.93 0.59
CA ALA A 54 24.79 -11.03 1.54
C ALA A 54 24.04 -11.80 2.62
N ASN A 55 24.31 -11.47 3.89
CA ASN A 55 23.69 -12.11 5.04
C ASN A 55 22.30 -11.50 5.33
N LEU A 56 21.32 -11.72 4.44
CA LEU A 56 19.95 -11.23 4.58
C LEU A 56 19.25 -11.88 5.79
N GLN A 57 18.83 -11.07 6.75
CA GLN A 57 18.18 -11.51 7.99
C GLN A 57 16.70 -11.18 8.06
N GLY A 58 16.23 -10.16 7.34
CA GLY A 58 14.83 -9.81 7.39
C GLY A 58 14.44 -8.57 6.61
N LEU A 59 13.13 -8.31 6.64
CA LEU A 59 12.46 -7.20 6.00
C LEU A 59 11.70 -6.40 7.05
N ILE A 60 11.68 -5.08 6.91
CA ILE A 60 10.86 -4.16 7.71
C ILE A 60 9.99 -3.39 6.72
N ILE A 61 8.68 -3.47 6.91
CA ILE A 61 7.69 -2.84 6.05
C ILE A 61 6.85 -1.91 6.92
N GLU A 62 6.88 -0.62 6.63
CA GLU A 62 6.17 0.43 7.35
C GLU A 62 5.09 1.01 6.42
N ASN A 63 3.83 1.05 6.88
CA ASN A 63 2.66 1.52 6.12
C ASN A 63 2.70 1.17 4.62
N GLY A 64 3.02 -0.09 4.34
CA GLY A 64 3.47 -0.53 3.02
C GLY A 64 2.34 -0.84 2.06
N MET A 65 2.52 -0.43 0.79
CA MET A 65 1.64 -0.85 -0.29
C MET A 65 1.96 -2.30 -0.68
N LEU A 66 1.15 -3.24 -0.19
CA LEU A 66 1.32 -4.68 -0.44
C LEU A 66 0.30 -5.26 -1.43
N SER A 67 -0.92 -4.71 -1.43
CA SER A 67 -2.02 -5.13 -2.30
C SER A 67 -2.98 -3.96 -2.49
N ALA A 68 -3.12 -3.48 -3.72
CA ALA A 68 -4.05 -2.40 -4.05
C ALA A 68 -5.50 -2.78 -3.70
N GLN A 69 -5.87 -4.03 -3.96
CA GLN A 69 -7.19 -4.56 -3.64
C GLN A 69 -7.44 -4.56 -2.13
N THR A 70 -6.47 -5.02 -1.33
CA THR A 70 -6.62 -5.08 0.14
C THR A 70 -6.68 -3.68 0.74
N GLU A 71 -5.83 -2.76 0.26
CA GLU A 71 -5.84 -1.36 0.68
C GLU A 71 -7.21 -0.73 0.40
N PHE A 72 -7.68 -0.83 -0.85
CA PHE A 72 -8.95 -0.26 -1.27
C PHE A 72 -10.15 -0.88 -0.53
N ASN A 73 -10.16 -2.20 -0.34
CA ASN A 73 -11.25 -2.89 0.34
C ASN A 73 -11.28 -2.61 1.85
N SER A 74 -10.15 -2.23 2.45
CA SER A 74 -10.05 -1.92 3.88
C SER A 74 -10.27 -0.44 4.20
N ILE A 75 -9.85 0.48 3.32
CA ILE A 75 -9.96 1.92 3.56
C ILE A 75 -11.42 2.40 3.64
N LEU A 76 -12.33 1.79 2.89
CA LEU A 76 -13.76 2.12 2.91
C LEU A 76 -14.43 1.78 4.27
N PRO A 77 -14.29 0.54 4.80
CA PRO A 77 -14.68 0.25 6.18
C PRO A 77 -14.02 1.16 7.23
N ILE A 78 -12.72 1.46 7.08
CA ILE A 78 -12.00 2.37 7.99
C ILE A 78 -12.65 3.76 7.97
N ALA A 79 -12.96 4.29 6.78
CA ALA A 79 -13.61 5.60 6.65
C ALA A 79 -14.97 5.64 7.35
N TYR A 80 -15.76 4.56 7.26
CA TYR A 80 -17.02 4.46 7.98
C TYR A 80 -16.84 4.36 9.50
N THR A 81 -15.97 3.47 9.99
CA THR A 81 -15.80 3.25 11.45
C THR A 81 -15.13 4.41 12.16
N HIS A 82 -14.48 5.31 11.43
CA HIS A 82 -13.90 6.55 11.93
C HIS A 82 -14.73 7.79 11.62
N ALA A 83 -16.00 7.60 11.24
CA ALA A 83 -16.99 8.66 11.04
C ALA A 83 -16.70 9.66 9.89
N PHE A 84 -15.89 9.27 8.90
CA PHE A 84 -15.74 10.03 7.65
C PHE A 84 -16.88 9.77 6.65
N ALA A 85 -17.64 8.69 6.87
CA ALA A 85 -18.88 8.39 6.16
C ALA A 85 -20.01 8.17 7.16
N GLY A 86 -21.17 8.75 6.87
CA GLY A 86 -22.39 8.51 7.64
C GLY A 86 -22.98 7.12 7.40
N LYS A 87 -23.85 6.67 8.32
CA LYS A 87 -24.53 5.37 8.22
C LYS A 87 -25.28 5.18 6.91
N ASP A 88 -26.01 6.19 6.46
CA ASP A 88 -26.80 6.09 5.22
C ASP A 88 -25.90 5.98 3.98
N GLN A 89 -24.77 6.69 3.97
CA GLN A 89 -23.76 6.59 2.91
C GLN A 89 -23.12 5.19 2.88
N TRP A 90 -22.81 4.63 4.05
CA TRP A 90 -22.27 3.29 4.18
C TRP A 90 -23.27 2.21 3.76
N ASP A 91 -24.52 2.30 4.21
CA ASP A 91 -25.57 1.34 3.83
C ASP A 91 -25.90 1.40 2.34
N ASP A 92 -25.88 2.58 1.73
CA ASP A 92 -26.05 2.73 0.28
C ASP A 92 -24.94 2.01 -0.50
N LEU A 93 -23.67 2.22 -0.11
CA LEU A 93 -22.53 1.51 -0.70
C LEU A 93 -22.64 0.00 -0.50
N ARG A 94 -22.88 -0.43 0.76
CA ARG A 94 -22.98 -1.84 1.15
C ARG A 94 -24.12 -2.56 0.43
N SER A 95 -25.26 -1.91 0.23
CA SER A 95 -26.40 -2.50 -0.48
C SER A 95 -26.06 -2.87 -1.93
N SER A 96 -25.18 -2.09 -2.56
CA SER A 96 -24.80 -2.25 -3.97
C SER A 96 -23.57 -3.17 -4.16
N CYS A 97 -22.68 -3.22 -3.16
CA CYS A 97 -21.42 -3.98 -3.24
C CYS A 97 -21.43 -5.30 -2.46
N CYS A 98 -22.27 -5.40 -1.42
CA CYS A 98 -22.19 -6.42 -0.38
C CYS A 98 -23.58 -6.93 0.05
N PRO A 99 -24.49 -7.29 -0.87
CA PRO A 99 -25.81 -7.75 -0.46
C PRO A 99 -25.68 -9.06 0.31
N ALA A 100 -26.18 -9.08 1.55
CA ALA A 100 -26.25 -10.26 2.43
C ALA A 100 -24.88 -10.92 2.78
N GLN A 101 -23.77 -10.19 2.66
CA GLN A 101 -22.43 -10.70 3.00
C GLN A 101 -21.74 -9.82 4.05
N SER A 102 -20.74 -10.41 4.72
CA SER A 102 -19.81 -9.64 5.55
C SER A 102 -19.02 -8.69 4.68
N THR A 103 -18.85 -7.45 5.14
CA THR A 103 -18.05 -6.44 4.45
C THR A 103 -16.56 -6.78 4.42
N LEU A 104 -16.11 -7.71 5.27
CA LEU A 104 -14.74 -8.27 5.23
C LEU A 104 -14.48 -9.15 4.00
N SER A 105 -15.52 -9.67 3.37
CA SER A 105 -15.43 -10.53 2.18
C SER A 105 -15.78 -9.80 0.89
N CYS A 106 -16.12 -8.51 0.97
CA CYS A 106 -16.51 -7.73 -0.18
C CYS A 106 -15.32 -7.24 -0.98
N ASP A 107 -15.50 -7.27 -2.30
CA ASP A 107 -14.55 -6.70 -3.23
C ASP A 107 -15.09 -5.39 -3.80
N PHE A 108 -14.74 -4.28 -3.15
CA PHE A 108 -15.05 -2.93 -3.60
C PHE A 108 -14.14 -2.50 -4.76
N TYR A 109 -12.95 -3.11 -4.87
CA TYR A 109 -11.92 -2.76 -5.85
C TYR A 109 -12.18 -3.42 -7.23
N ASN A 110 -12.32 -4.75 -7.29
CA ASN A 110 -12.54 -5.49 -8.54
C ASN A 110 -13.98 -6.02 -8.68
N SER A 111 -14.98 -5.38 -8.05
CA SER A 111 -16.38 -5.79 -8.19
C SER A 111 -16.77 -5.94 -9.66
N PRO A 112 -17.40 -7.05 -10.11
CA PRO A 112 -17.88 -7.15 -11.48
C PRO A 112 -19.08 -6.23 -11.75
N GLU A 113 -19.71 -5.68 -10.71
CA GLU A 113 -20.91 -4.85 -10.83
C GLU A 113 -20.55 -3.37 -11.01
N PRO A 114 -20.88 -2.74 -12.16
CA PRO A 114 -20.51 -1.36 -12.44
C PRO A 114 -21.05 -0.34 -11.42
N ILE A 115 -22.25 -0.58 -10.88
CA ILE A 115 -22.82 0.29 -9.85
C ILE A 115 -21.96 0.25 -8.60
N CYS A 116 -21.53 -0.94 -8.16
CA CYS A 116 -20.64 -1.07 -7.00
C CYS A 116 -19.31 -0.36 -7.25
N GLN A 117 -18.69 -0.58 -8.40
CA GLN A 117 -17.40 0.04 -8.70
C GLN A 117 -17.48 1.58 -8.67
N ASN A 118 -18.52 2.15 -9.30
CA ASN A 118 -18.70 3.60 -9.34
C ASN A 118 -18.96 4.19 -7.96
N LYS A 119 -19.81 3.54 -7.16
CA LYS A 119 -20.05 3.96 -5.77
C LYS A 119 -18.80 3.85 -4.91
N SER A 120 -18.03 2.78 -5.06
CA SER A 120 -16.79 2.57 -4.30
C SER A 120 -15.74 3.62 -4.63
N ARG A 121 -15.53 3.93 -5.92
CA ARG A 121 -14.62 5.01 -6.36
C ARG A 121 -15.07 6.38 -5.85
N ALA A 122 -16.37 6.67 -5.94
CA ALA A 122 -16.93 7.92 -5.42
C ALA A 122 -16.77 8.04 -3.90
N ALA A 123 -16.96 6.93 -3.17
CA ALA A 123 -16.77 6.86 -1.73
C ALA A 123 -15.30 7.11 -1.33
N VAL A 124 -14.33 6.50 -2.02
CA VAL A 124 -12.91 6.80 -1.77
C VAL A 124 -12.59 8.27 -2.02
N SER A 125 -13.07 8.81 -3.15
CA SER A 125 -12.80 10.22 -3.48
C SER A 125 -13.42 11.18 -2.47
N GLY A 126 -14.69 10.95 -2.10
CA GLY A 126 -15.46 11.85 -1.25
C GLY A 126 -15.19 11.69 0.25
N TRP A 127 -15.01 10.46 0.75
CA TRP A 127 -14.85 10.22 2.18
C TRP A 127 -13.40 10.32 2.63
N ILE A 128 -12.44 10.05 1.74
CA ILE A 128 -11.02 9.98 2.07
C ILE A 128 -10.26 11.10 1.35
N ASP A 129 -10.08 11.00 0.03
CA ASP A 129 -9.15 11.87 -0.70
C ASP A 129 -9.46 13.36 -0.50
N GLN A 130 -10.73 13.75 -0.55
CA GLN A 130 -11.13 15.17 -0.45
C GLN A 130 -11.36 15.66 0.98
N THR A 131 -11.43 14.75 1.95
CA THR A 131 -11.97 15.06 3.28
C THR A 131 -10.92 14.92 4.40
N VAL A 132 -9.96 14.00 4.26
CA VAL A 132 -8.99 13.71 5.32
C VAL A 132 -7.56 13.84 4.81
N PHE A 133 -6.64 14.17 5.73
CA PHE A 133 -5.24 13.98 5.45
C PHE A 133 -4.90 12.49 5.52
N SER A 134 -4.70 11.86 4.38
CA SER A 134 -4.59 10.39 4.27
C SER A 134 -3.37 9.76 4.95
N TYR A 135 -2.36 10.56 5.33
CA TYR A 135 -1.20 10.07 6.08
C TYR A 135 -1.39 10.14 7.60
N ASP A 136 -2.21 11.09 8.08
CA ASP A 136 -2.55 11.23 9.50
C ASP A 136 -3.94 11.87 9.62
N MET A 137 -4.93 11.01 9.84
CA MET A 137 -6.34 11.37 9.82
C MET A 137 -6.79 12.26 10.99
N TYR A 138 -5.96 12.41 12.04
CA TYR A 138 -6.26 13.24 13.21
C TYR A 138 -5.40 14.50 13.28
N GLN A 139 -4.47 14.68 12.35
CA GLN A 139 -3.64 15.88 12.29
C GLN A 139 -4.44 17.08 11.78
N ASP A 140 -4.22 18.24 12.40
CA ASP A 140 -4.81 19.50 11.96
C ASP A 140 -4.52 19.76 10.48
N CYS A 141 -5.58 19.98 9.69
CA CYS A 141 -5.52 20.22 8.25
C CYS A 141 -4.97 21.62 7.88
N TYR A 142 -4.22 22.27 8.77
CA TYR A 142 -3.67 23.63 8.56
C TYR A 142 -2.48 23.68 7.59
N ARG A 143 -1.95 22.52 7.14
CA ARG A 143 -0.80 22.46 6.21
C ARG A 143 -1.12 21.98 4.78
N ASN A 144 -2.38 21.72 4.42
CA ASN A 144 -2.68 20.86 3.26
C ASN A 144 -3.62 21.41 2.19
N VAL A 145 -3.44 22.66 1.76
CA VAL A 145 -4.23 23.20 0.63
C VAL A 145 -3.85 22.62 -0.76
N HIS A 146 -2.83 21.75 -0.89
CA HIS A 146 -2.29 21.40 -2.22
C HIS A 146 -1.92 19.93 -2.52
N ARG A 147 -2.22 18.91 -1.68
CA ARG A 147 -1.77 17.52 -1.96
C ARG A 147 -2.76 16.40 -1.66
N LEU A 148 -4.05 16.61 -1.91
CA LEU A 148 -5.10 15.62 -1.64
C LEU A 148 -5.27 14.52 -2.73
N LYS A 149 -4.56 14.56 -3.85
CA LYS A 149 -4.68 13.58 -4.97
C LYS A 149 -3.67 12.43 -4.94
N ARG A 150 -3.42 11.77 -3.81
CA ARG A 150 -2.36 10.73 -3.74
C ARG A 150 -2.85 9.29 -3.59
N VAL A 151 -3.95 9.06 -2.87
CA VAL A 151 -4.38 7.68 -2.56
C VAL A 151 -4.97 7.03 -3.81
N SER A 152 -5.85 7.73 -4.55
CA SER A 152 -6.39 7.22 -5.82
C SER A 152 -5.33 6.79 -6.83
N ASN A 153 -4.23 7.54 -6.96
CA ASN A 153 -3.14 7.21 -7.89
C ASN A 153 -2.35 5.99 -7.42
N ALA A 154 -2.08 5.89 -6.11
CA ALA A 154 -1.42 4.72 -5.54
C ALA A 154 -2.26 3.44 -5.69
N MET A 155 -3.59 3.58 -5.69
CA MET A 155 -4.54 2.49 -5.89
C MET A 155 -4.87 2.23 -7.37
N GLY A 156 -4.33 3.00 -8.32
CA GLY A 156 -4.55 2.80 -9.76
C GLY A 156 -5.97 3.15 -10.24
N LEU A 157 -6.58 4.17 -9.64
CA LEU A 157 -7.97 4.59 -9.94
C LEU A 157 -8.10 5.77 -10.91
N GLU A 158 -6.97 6.30 -11.43
CA GLU A 158 -6.93 7.31 -12.49
C GLU A 158 -6.75 6.69 -13.88
#